data_AF-A0A4S2RCN0-F1
#
_entry.id   AF-A0A4S2RCN0-F1
#
_cell.length_a   1.000
_cell.length_b   1.000
_cell.length_c   1.000
_cell.angle_alpha   90.00
_cell.angle_beta   90.00
_cell.angle_gamma   90.00
#
_symmetry.space_group_name_H-M   'P 1'
#
loop_
_entity.id
_entity.type
_entity.pdbx_description
1 polymer ?
#
loop_
_entity_poly.entity_id
_entity_poly.type
_entity_poly.pdbx_seq_one_letter_code
_entity_poly.pdbx_strand_id
1 'polypeptide(L)'
;MAADRLTQALGAPLRCRPRVTAAAVGQLARAGLLVRLGGDVEFPDVHPEQVAALGRRRDLPALLDRHVPLGPAQAARRLGVRRADFDACVRLGWVAPVGSVEIDYKRQGGVTTVPLYCAEDVALLPVVRPSVDWRAVYAAPAGSRSPLAALNPVDPGQDRVLLAEVARMARVGRAAVVNWRRRHADFPAPTGGTDVHPQFDRPAIVAWLLAHDKIEVPVGMPSASLVVVGAERRTVRFRLDGPHLVLADDVEGEDQLSGWSTDGDADELAALAAGEFGASVGRLTAPGTVPLAVLGQVRVIERFRSGSGGLRVTLAWPAGRRAGPRDGCRSRPGR
;
A
#
# COMPACT_ATOMS: atom_id res chain seq x y z
N MET A 1 11.43 17.03 21.70
CA MET A 1 12.41 16.92 20.58
C MET A 1 11.74 17.20 19.23
N ALA A 2 12.51 17.30 18.13
CA ALA A 2 11.97 17.50 16.77
C ALA A 2 10.91 16.45 16.37
N ALA A 3 11.15 15.19 16.75
CA ALA A 3 10.21 14.06 16.63
C ALA A 3 8.85 14.34 17.30
N ASP A 4 8.85 14.85 18.54
CA ASP A 4 7.63 15.18 19.27
C ASP A 4 6.88 16.35 18.64
N ARG A 5 7.61 17.36 18.11
CA ARG A 5 7.00 18.52 17.43
C ARG A 5 6.31 18.12 16.13
N LEU A 6 6.93 17.24 15.33
CA LEU A 6 6.29 16.70 14.12
C LEU A 6 5.10 15.80 14.50
N THR A 7 5.24 14.98 15.54
CA THR A 7 4.12 14.17 16.05
C THR A 7 2.96 15.04 16.52
N GLN A 8 3.23 16.15 17.21
CA GLN A 8 2.22 17.10 17.67
C GLN A 8 1.58 17.88 16.50
N ALA A 9 2.36 18.23 15.48
CA ALA A 9 1.88 18.89 14.27
C ALA A 9 0.93 17.99 13.45
N LEU A 10 1.07 16.66 13.57
CA LEU A 10 0.10 15.71 13.01
C LEU A 10 -1.26 15.70 13.76
N GLY A 11 -1.36 16.36 14.93
CA GLY A 11 -2.58 16.50 15.73
C GLY A 11 -2.92 15.32 16.65
N ALA A 12 -3.93 15.48 17.52
CA ALA A 12 -4.50 14.41 18.35
C ALA A 12 -5.08 13.26 17.49
N PRO A 13 -5.18 12.02 18.00
CA PRO A 13 -5.14 10.81 17.18
C PRO A 13 -6.46 10.57 16.46
N LEU A 14 -6.64 11.21 15.31
CA LEU A 14 -7.47 10.65 14.26
C LEU A 14 -6.55 9.78 13.41
N ARG A 15 -6.60 8.47 13.66
CA ARG A 15 -5.97 7.40 12.88
C ARG A 15 -4.52 7.15 13.26
N CYS A 16 -4.12 5.88 13.18
CA CYS A 16 -2.79 5.35 13.47
C CYS A 16 -1.71 5.91 12.52
N ARG A 17 -1.43 7.22 12.62
CA ARG A 17 -0.27 7.88 12.02
C ARG A 17 0.97 7.37 12.75
N PRO A 18 2.04 6.99 12.02
CA PRO A 18 3.28 6.58 12.67
C PRO A 18 3.75 7.74 13.57
N ARG A 19 4.05 7.44 14.84
CA ARG A 19 4.73 8.40 15.72
C ARG A 19 6.07 8.70 15.05
N VAL A 20 6.35 9.98 14.80
CA VAL A 20 7.61 10.36 14.16
C VAL A 20 8.71 10.09 15.17
N THR A 21 9.59 9.13 14.89
CA THR A 21 10.73 8.78 15.74
C THR A 21 11.92 9.69 15.45
N ALA A 22 12.93 9.72 16.32
CA ALA A 22 14.15 10.49 16.04
C ALA A 22 14.90 9.95 14.79
N ALA A 23 14.86 8.65 14.54
CA ALA A 23 15.34 8.04 13.28
C ALA A 23 14.57 8.54 12.04
N ALA A 24 13.25 8.76 12.15
CA ALA A 24 12.45 9.35 11.09
C ALA A 24 12.89 10.80 10.78
N VAL A 25 13.27 11.58 11.80
CA VAL A 25 13.85 12.92 11.63
C VAL A 25 15.20 12.85 10.91
N GLY A 26 16.04 11.86 11.25
CA GLY A 26 17.31 11.63 10.56
C GLY A 26 17.16 11.34 9.07
N GLN A 27 16.12 10.60 8.69
CA GLN A 27 15.84 10.26 7.29
C GLN A 27 15.23 11.43 6.51
N LEU A 28 14.38 12.24 7.14
CA LEU A 28 13.94 13.51 6.53
C LEU A 28 15.12 14.46 6.28
N ALA A 29 16.12 14.46 7.16
CA ALA A 29 17.35 15.23 6.93
C ALA A 29 18.19 14.66 5.77
N ARG A 30 18.33 13.34 5.68
CA ARG A 30 18.99 12.68 4.53
C ARG A 30 18.26 12.95 3.20
N ALA A 31 16.93 13.04 3.24
CA ALA A 31 16.10 13.40 2.08
C ALA A 31 16.16 14.90 1.72
N GLY A 32 16.99 15.70 2.43
CA GLY A 32 17.14 17.14 2.18
C GLY A 32 15.96 18.01 2.65
N LEU A 33 14.99 17.42 3.37
CA LEU A 33 13.80 18.12 3.87
C LEU A 33 14.07 18.88 5.19
N LEU A 34 15.14 18.52 5.89
CA LEU A 34 15.64 19.19 7.09
C LEU A 34 17.15 19.38 6.97
N VAL A 35 17.65 20.56 7.35
CA VAL A 35 19.09 20.81 7.39
C VAL A 35 19.66 20.21 8.67
N ARG A 36 20.71 19.39 8.51
CA ARG A 36 21.51 18.87 9.61
C ARG A 36 22.44 19.97 10.11
N LEU A 37 22.31 20.30 11.39
CA LEU A 37 23.17 21.25 12.11
C LEU A 37 24.33 20.56 12.84
N GLY A 38 24.24 19.24 13.06
CA GLY A 38 25.23 18.44 13.77
C GLY A 38 24.65 17.10 14.24
N GLY A 39 25.36 16.37 15.10
CA GLY A 39 24.87 15.15 15.74
C GLY A 39 25.05 13.85 14.92
N ASP A 40 24.56 12.75 15.48
CA ASP A 40 24.59 11.43 14.85
C ASP A 40 23.83 11.44 13.51
N VAL A 41 24.28 10.64 12.55
CA VAL A 41 23.61 10.48 11.25
C VAL A 41 22.18 9.95 11.42
N GLU A 42 21.92 9.12 12.43
CA GLU A 42 20.58 8.61 12.75
C GLU A 42 19.75 9.56 13.62
N PHE A 43 20.42 10.41 14.42
CA PHE A 43 19.80 11.36 15.34
C PHE A 43 20.34 12.78 15.14
N PRO A 44 20.18 13.39 13.96
CA PRO A 44 20.80 14.68 13.69
C PRO A 44 20.08 15.79 14.44
N ASP A 45 20.87 16.75 14.90
CA ASP A 45 20.37 18.04 15.31
C ASP A 45 19.85 18.78 14.09
N VAL A 46 18.58 19.17 14.13
CA VAL A 46 17.87 19.82 13.01
C VAL A 46 17.34 21.18 13.44
N HIS A 47 17.26 22.12 12.49
CA HIS A 47 16.81 23.47 12.80
C HIS A 47 15.35 23.50 13.27
N PRO A 48 15.04 24.07 14.45
CA PRO A 48 13.71 24.01 15.05
C PRO A 48 12.64 24.72 14.21
N GLU A 49 13.00 25.77 13.48
CA GLU A 49 12.05 26.48 12.60
C GLU A 49 11.73 25.68 11.33
N GLN A 50 12.68 24.90 10.80
CA GLN A 50 12.41 24.01 9.67
C GLN A 50 11.48 22.89 10.06
N VAL A 51 11.64 22.34 11.27
CA VAL A 51 10.70 21.37 11.84
C VAL A 51 9.30 21.99 12.01
N ALA A 52 9.21 23.24 12.47
CA ALA A 52 7.92 23.93 12.58
C ALA A 52 7.29 24.24 11.21
N ALA A 53 8.09 24.62 10.21
CA ALA A 53 7.63 24.85 8.84
C ALA A 53 7.14 23.56 8.19
N LEU A 54 7.90 22.47 8.34
CA LEU A 54 7.52 21.12 7.90
C LEU A 54 6.24 20.64 8.62
N GLY A 55 6.10 20.94 9.92
CA GLY A 55 4.90 20.68 10.70
C GLY A 55 3.63 21.35 10.16
N ARG A 56 3.76 22.53 9.54
CA ARG A 56 2.62 23.31 9.00
C ARG A 56 2.24 22.91 7.57
N ARG A 57 3.04 22.06 6.91
CA ARG A 57 2.78 21.62 5.54
C ARG A 57 1.57 20.69 5.49
N ARG A 58 0.64 20.98 4.58
CA ARG A 58 -0.56 20.14 4.35
C ARG A 58 -0.21 18.75 3.79
N ASP A 59 0.91 18.65 3.08
CA ASP A 59 1.44 17.42 2.50
C ASP A 59 2.40 16.66 3.44
N LEU A 60 2.59 17.12 4.68
CA LEU A 60 3.41 16.43 5.68
C LEU A 60 3.10 14.92 5.81
N PRO A 61 1.83 14.47 5.86
CA PRO A 61 1.53 13.05 5.93
C PRO A 61 2.05 12.26 4.73
N ALA A 62 2.00 12.84 3.52
CA ALA A 62 2.52 12.21 2.30
C ALA A 62 4.05 12.17 2.28
N LEU A 63 4.70 13.22 2.78
CA LEU A 63 6.17 13.26 2.92
C LEU A 63 6.67 12.22 3.94
N LEU A 64 5.97 12.09 5.07
CA LEU A 64 6.31 11.08 6.07
C LEU A 64 6.09 9.67 5.52
N ASP A 65 4.97 9.44 4.85
CA ASP A 65 4.66 8.16 4.20
C ASP A 65 5.67 7.78 3.10
N ARG A 66 6.38 8.75 2.52
CA ARG A 66 7.42 8.53 1.51
C ARG A 66 8.80 8.28 2.09
N HIS A 67 9.18 9.03 3.13
CA HIS A 67 10.58 9.08 3.58
C HIS A 67 10.85 8.46 4.94
N VAL A 68 9.81 8.17 5.74
CA VAL A 68 9.99 7.54 7.05
C VAL A 68 10.11 6.03 6.89
N PRO A 69 11.20 5.40 7.34
CA PRO A 69 11.33 3.95 7.30
C PRO A 69 10.20 3.27 8.07
N LEU A 70 9.70 2.19 7.50
CA LEU A 70 8.56 1.44 8.02
C LEU A 70 9.06 0.21 8.75
N GLY A 71 8.57 0.00 9.96
CA GLY A 71 8.71 -1.30 10.58
C GLY A 71 7.92 -2.38 9.81
N PRO A 72 8.30 -3.66 9.92
CA PRO A 72 7.53 -4.84 9.58
C PRO A 72 6.02 -4.71 9.27
N ALA A 73 5.22 -4.40 10.29
CA ALA A 73 3.78 -4.33 10.17
C ALA A 73 3.32 -3.08 9.40
N GLN A 74 4.06 -1.98 9.51
CA GLN A 74 3.79 -0.74 8.77
C GLN A 74 4.09 -0.94 7.28
N ALA A 75 5.15 -1.68 6.94
CA ALA A 75 5.52 -1.99 5.57
C ALA A 75 4.50 -2.93 4.90
N ALA A 76 4.06 -3.98 5.59
CA ALA A 76 2.97 -4.85 5.10
C ALA A 76 1.67 -4.04 4.85
N ARG A 77 1.33 -3.16 5.80
CA ARG A 77 0.21 -2.22 5.65
C ARG A 77 0.45 -1.20 4.56
N ARG A 78 1.68 -0.79 4.24
CA ARG A 78 1.90 0.12 3.11
C ARG A 78 1.65 -0.57 1.78
N LEU A 79 2.02 -1.85 1.70
CA LEU A 79 1.95 -2.65 0.50
C LEU A 79 0.54 -3.20 0.20
N GLY A 80 -0.35 -3.31 1.19
CA GLY A 80 -1.68 -3.91 0.96
C GLY A 80 -1.84 -5.33 1.46
N VAL A 81 -0.79 -5.93 2.03
CA VAL A 81 -0.66 -7.38 2.18
C VAL A 81 -0.63 -7.80 3.65
N ARG A 82 -0.86 -9.09 3.91
CA ARG A 82 -0.72 -9.66 5.26
C ARG A 82 0.76 -9.62 5.67
N ARG A 83 1.03 -9.62 6.99
CA ARG A 83 2.42 -9.65 7.48
C ARG A 83 3.21 -10.82 6.91
N ALA A 84 2.60 -12.01 6.82
CA ALA A 84 3.23 -13.20 6.25
C ALA A 84 3.62 -13.04 4.77
N ASP A 85 2.84 -12.30 3.98
CA ASP A 85 3.17 -12.04 2.57
C ASP A 85 4.31 -11.01 2.44
N PHE A 86 4.34 -10.01 3.31
CA PHE A 86 5.47 -9.10 3.38
C PHE A 86 6.75 -9.83 3.81
N ASP A 87 6.67 -10.71 4.80
CA ASP A 87 7.79 -11.55 5.20
C ASP A 87 8.26 -12.48 4.08
N ALA A 88 7.34 -12.94 3.23
CA ALA A 88 7.70 -13.63 2.00
C ALA A 88 8.47 -12.70 1.05
N CYS A 89 8.08 -11.43 0.88
CA CYS A 89 8.83 -10.47 0.05
C CYS A 89 10.27 -10.25 0.58
N VAL A 90 10.43 -10.15 1.90
CA VAL A 90 11.76 -10.03 2.55
C VAL A 90 12.58 -11.30 2.34
N ARG A 91 11.98 -12.48 2.57
CA ARG A 91 12.61 -13.79 2.31
C ARG A 91 13.06 -13.93 0.86
N LEU A 92 12.28 -13.40 -0.07
CA LEU A 92 12.58 -13.44 -1.50
C LEU A 92 13.70 -12.47 -1.92
N GLY A 93 14.21 -11.64 -1.00
CA GLY A 93 15.24 -10.65 -1.28
C GLY A 93 14.72 -9.44 -2.07
N TRP A 94 13.40 -9.22 -2.13
CA TRP A 94 12.82 -8.12 -2.91
C TRP A 94 12.91 -6.77 -2.21
N VAL A 95 13.02 -6.79 -0.88
CA VAL A 95 13.20 -5.62 -0.02
C VAL A 95 14.20 -5.96 1.06
N ALA A 96 15.17 -5.07 1.24
CA ALA A 96 16.18 -5.17 2.29
C ALA A 96 15.91 -4.13 3.39
N PRO A 97 16.25 -4.42 4.66
CA PRO A 97 16.19 -3.42 5.70
C PRO A 97 17.24 -2.32 5.46
N VAL A 98 16.83 -1.07 5.62
CA VAL A 98 17.70 0.12 5.56
C VAL A 98 18.34 0.47 6.90
N GLY A 99 17.90 -0.21 7.97
CA GLY A 99 18.39 -0.03 9.34
C GLY A 99 17.58 -0.86 10.31
N SER A 100 17.79 -0.66 11.61
CA SER A 100 17.01 -1.27 12.67
C SER A 100 16.79 -0.30 13.82
N VAL A 101 15.77 -0.55 14.63
CA VAL A 101 15.51 0.20 15.86
C VAL A 101 15.34 -0.77 17.01
N GLU A 102 15.95 -0.47 18.15
CA GLU A 102 15.75 -1.21 19.39
C GLU A 102 14.52 -0.67 20.12
N ILE A 103 13.54 -1.54 20.35
CA ILE A 103 12.34 -1.21 21.11
C ILE A 103 12.40 -1.95 22.44
N ASP A 104 12.55 -1.17 23.52
CA ASP A 104 12.44 -1.65 24.89
C ASP A 104 10.96 -1.79 25.27
N TYR A 105 10.46 -3.02 25.25
CA TYR A 105 9.13 -3.34 25.78
C TYR A 105 9.22 -3.43 27.30
N LYS A 106 9.22 -2.28 27.98
CA LYS A 106 9.30 -2.15 29.45
C LYS A 106 8.28 -2.98 30.24
N ARG A 107 7.24 -3.53 29.59
CA ARG A 107 6.24 -4.42 30.20
C ARG A 107 6.41 -5.92 29.86
N GLN A 108 7.21 -6.28 28.86
CA GLN A 108 7.37 -7.66 28.38
C GLN A 108 8.82 -8.19 28.44
N GLY A 109 9.75 -7.41 29.01
CA GLY A 109 11.03 -7.95 29.50
C GLY A 109 12.06 -8.26 28.42
N GLY A 110 12.15 -7.45 27.36
CA GLY A 110 13.23 -7.58 26.37
C GLY A 110 13.33 -6.40 25.41
N VAL A 111 14.57 -6.06 25.05
CA VAL A 111 14.88 -5.17 23.93
C VAL A 111 14.72 -5.98 22.63
N THR A 112 13.79 -5.57 21.76
CA THR A 112 13.60 -6.21 20.45
C THR A 112 14.15 -5.32 19.36
N THR A 113 15.10 -5.84 18.59
CA THR A 113 15.60 -5.18 17.38
C THR A 113 14.61 -5.36 16.24
N VAL A 114 14.01 -4.27 15.79
CA VAL A 114 13.03 -4.24 14.70
C VAL A 114 13.68 -3.70 13.42
N PRO A 115 13.72 -4.47 12.32
CA PRO A 115 14.25 -3.96 11.05
C PRO A 115 13.36 -2.83 10.52
N LEU A 116 13.95 -1.89 9.79
CA LEU A 116 13.27 -0.77 9.15
C LEU A 116 13.44 -0.87 7.64
N TYR A 117 12.36 -0.65 6.89
CA TYR A 117 12.33 -0.76 5.43
C TYR A 117 12.04 0.59 4.79
N CYS A 118 12.65 0.86 3.64
CA CYS A 118 12.37 2.08 2.87
C CYS A 118 10.89 2.08 2.43
N ALA A 119 10.14 3.14 2.75
CA ALA A 119 8.73 3.22 2.38
C ALA A 119 8.52 3.27 0.86
N GLU A 120 9.47 3.88 0.14
CA GLU A 120 9.49 3.95 -1.32
C GLU A 120 9.68 2.58 -1.96
N ASP A 121 10.70 1.82 -1.54
CA ASP A 121 10.95 0.46 -2.07
C ASP A 121 9.74 -0.45 -1.82
N VAL A 122 9.16 -0.36 -0.62
CA VAL A 122 7.96 -1.12 -0.25
C VAL A 122 6.77 -0.73 -1.13
N ALA A 123 6.55 0.55 -1.39
CA ALA A 123 5.45 1.01 -2.25
C ALA A 123 5.65 0.63 -3.72
N LEU A 124 6.90 0.54 -4.17
CA LEU A 124 7.25 0.21 -5.56
C LEU A 124 7.16 -1.27 -5.88
N LEU A 125 7.14 -2.17 -4.88
CA LEU A 125 7.10 -3.62 -5.09
C LEU A 125 6.10 -4.09 -6.17
N PRO A 126 4.84 -3.63 -6.20
CA PRO A 126 3.88 -4.03 -7.23
C PRO A 126 4.21 -3.52 -8.64
N VAL A 127 4.86 -2.36 -8.71
CA VAL A 127 5.29 -1.74 -9.98
C VAL A 127 6.52 -2.48 -10.53
N VAL A 128 7.48 -2.76 -9.66
CA VAL A 128 8.76 -3.36 -10.03
C VAL A 128 8.72 -4.88 -10.11
N ARG A 129 7.62 -5.54 -9.71
CA ARG A 129 7.38 -6.98 -9.90
C ARG A 129 6.06 -7.22 -10.64
N PRO A 130 5.94 -6.78 -11.91
CA PRO A 130 4.68 -6.85 -12.65
C PRO A 130 4.31 -8.28 -13.11
N SER A 131 5.22 -9.26 -12.96
CA SER A 131 4.95 -10.68 -13.22
C SER A 131 4.28 -11.39 -12.05
N VAL A 132 4.33 -10.82 -10.85
CA VAL A 132 3.70 -11.39 -9.66
C VAL A 132 2.21 -11.09 -9.73
N ASP A 133 1.39 -12.10 -9.46
CA ASP A 133 -0.04 -11.90 -9.30
C ASP A 133 -0.34 -11.25 -7.94
N TRP A 134 -0.16 -9.94 -7.89
CA TRP A 134 -0.47 -9.15 -6.70
C TRP A 134 -1.94 -9.22 -6.33
N ARG A 135 -2.85 -9.53 -7.28
CA ARG A 135 -4.28 -9.72 -6.97
C ARG A 135 -4.47 -10.92 -6.06
N ALA A 136 -3.84 -12.05 -6.39
CA ALA A 136 -3.85 -13.23 -5.53
C ALA A 136 -3.20 -12.96 -4.16
N VAL A 137 -2.10 -12.19 -4.12
CA VAL A 137 -1.46 -11.81 -2.85
C VAL A 137 -2.38 -10.94 -1.98
N TYR A 138 -3.10 -9.99 -2.58
CA TYR A 138 -4.06 -9.16 -1.86
C TYR A 138 -5.30 -9.96 -1.43
N ALA A 139 -5.80 -10.87 -2.26
CA ALA A 139 -7.00 -11.67 -1.97
C ALA A 139 -6.76 -12.86 -1.03
N ALA A 140 -5.51 -13.15 -0.65
CA ALA A 140 -5.17 -14.35 0.11
C ALA A 140 -5.88 -14.38 1.49
N PRO A 141 -6.69 -15.42 1.79
CA PRO A 141 -7.44 -15.51 3.05
C PRO A 141 -6.53 -15.62 4.28
N ALA A 142 -6.98 -15.16 5.43
CA ALA A 142 -6.33 -15.37 6.73
C ALA A 142 -5.90 -16.81 6.95
N GLY A 143 -4.70 -17.01 7.50
CA GLY A 143 -4.16 -18.33 7.80
C GLY A 143 -3.76 -19.18 6.58
N SER A 144 -4.11 -18.76 5.35
CA SER A 144 -3.66 -19.45 4.14
C SER A 144 -2.17 -19.22 3.87
N ARG A 145 -1.51 -20.21 3.26
CA ARG A 145 -0.11 -20.08 2.81
C ARG A 145 0.01 -18.90 1.84
N SER A 146 1.08 -18.10 1.99
CA SER A 146 1.33 -16.98 1.08
C SER A 146 1.42 -17.47 -0.37
N PRO A 147 0.75 -16.82 -1.34
CA PRO A 147 0.94 -17.11 -2.77
C PRO A 147 2.40 -16.95 -3.21
N LEU A 148 3.18 -16.15 -2.50
CA LEU A 148 4.61 -15.93 -2.73
C LEU A 148 5.49 -17.05 -2.17
N ALA A 149 4.92 -18.03 -1.45
CA ALA A 149 5.69 -19.08 -0.78
C ALA A 149 6.29 -20.12 -1.75
N ALA A 150 5.83 -20.17 -3.00
CA ALA A 150 6.36 -21.05 -4.03
C ALA A 150 7.53 -20.42 -4.83
N LEU A 151 7.77 -19.11 -4.66
CA LEU A 151 8.83 -18.40 -5.38
C LEU A 151 10.18 -18.63 -4.69
N ASN A 152 11.23 -18.66 -5.50
CA ASN A 152 12.60 -18.78 -5.02
C ASN A 152 13.18 -17.40 -4.66
N PRO A 153 13.98 -17.30 -3.60
CA PRO A 153 14.72 -16.09 -3.30
C PRO A 153 15.60 -15.66 -4.46
N VAL A 154 15.74 -14.35 -4.61
CA VAL A 154 16.69 -13.76 -5.54
C VAL A 154 18.05 -13.71 -4.86
N ASP A 155 19.06 -14.30 -5.52
CA ASP A 155 20.44 -14.20 -5.03
C ASP A 155 20.89 -12.73 -5.08
N PRO A 156 21.61 -12.22 -4.05
CA PRO A 156 22.15 -10.87 -4.06
C PRO A 156 22.94 -10.58 -5.34
N GLY A 157 22.59 -9.50 -6.04
CA GLY A 157 23.22 -9.10 -7.31
C GLY A 157 22.76 -9.89 -8.55
N GLN A 158 21.78 -10.78 -8.42
CA GLN A 158 21.17 -11.52 -9.55
C GLN A 158 19.72 -11.15 -9.81
N ASP A 159 19.26 -10.01 -9.30
CA ASP A 159 17.91 -9.52 -9.58
C ASP A 159 17.81 -8.92 -10.98
N ARG A 160 17.52 -9.76 -11.97
CA ARG A 160 17.54 -9.37 -13.38
C ARG A 160 16.16 -9.13 -13.96
N VAL A 161 16.09 -8.25 -14.96
CA VAL A 161 14.90 -7.94 -15.76
C VAL A 161 15.19 -7.99 -17.25
N LEU A 162 14.18 -8.37 -18.02
CA LEU A 162 14.19 -8.24 -19.48
C LEU A 162 13.52 -6.94 -19.91
N LEU A 163 13.82 -6.48 -21.13
CA LEU A 163 13.17 -5.35 -21.80
C LEU A 163 11.64 -5.36 -21.72
N ALA A 164 11.01 -6.53 -21.86
CA ALA A 164 9.56 -6.67 -21.79
C ALA A 164 9.00 -6.44 -20.37
N GLU A 165 9.80 -6.72 -19.34
CA GLU A 165 9.43 -6.44 -17.96
C GLU A 165 9.60 -4.97 -17.62
N VAL A 166 10.69 -4.34 -18.08
CA VAL A 166 10.89 -2.88 -17.98
C VAL A 166 9.71 -2.12 -18.62
N ALA A 167 9.27 -2.58 -19.79
CA ALA A 167 8.11 -2.00 -20.48
C ALA A 167 6.82 -2.11 -19.64
N ARG A 168 6.60 -3.25 -18.96
CA ARG A 168 5.46 -3.45 -18.06
C ARG A 168 5.52 -2.57 -16.82
N MET A 169 6.70 -2.40 -16.21
CA MET A 169 6.91 -1.50 -15.06
C MET A 169 6.46 -0.07 -15.40
N ALA A 170 6.90 0.42 -16.56
CA ALA A 170 6.60 1.78 -17.03
C ALA A 170 5.26 1.89 -17.80
N ARG A 171 4.52 0.79 -17.96
CA ARG A 171 3.25 0.73 -18.71
C ARG A 171 3.36 1.28 -20.15
N VAL A 172 4.48 1.01 -20.82
CA VAL A 172 4.75 1.40 -22.21
C VAL A 172 4.96 0.17 -23.10
N GLY A 173 4.96 0.39 -24.42
CA GLY A 173 5.39 -0.64 -25.37
C GLY A 173 6.91 -0.86 -25.36
N ARG A 174 7.37 -2.07 -25.72
CA ARG A 174 8.81 -2.44 -25.78
C ARG A 174 9.63 -1.47 -26.65
N ALA A 175 9.06 -0.96 -27.74
CA ALA A 175 9.71 -0.01 -28.64
C ALA A 175 10.10 1.31 -27.93
N ALA A 176 9.32 1.77 -26.95
CA ALA A 176 9.66 2.95 -26.16
C ALA A 176 10.94 2.74 -25.35
N VAL A 177 11.09 1.57 -24.72
CA VAL A 177 12.28 1.23 -23.93
C VAL A 177 13.52 1.07 -24.82
N VAL A 178 13.37 0.49 -26.01
CA VAL A 178 14.47 0.43 -27.00
C VAL A 178 14.89 1.85 -27.43
N ASN A 179 13.93 2.75 -27.64
CA ASN A 179 14.23 4.13 -27.96
C ASN A 179 14.91 4.87 -26.79
N TRP A 180 14.55 4.57 -25.53
CA TRP A 180 15.23 5.12 -24.36
C TRP A 180 16.70 4.70 -24.34
N ARG A 181 17.01 3.42 -24.53
CA ARG A 181 18.40 2.92 -24.65
C ARG A 181 19.23 3.66 -25.69
N ARG A 182 18.61 4.07 -26.80
CA ARG A 182 19.31 4.79 -27.87
C ARG A 182 19.52 6.27 -27.54
N ARG A 183 18.57 6.91 -26.84
CA ARG A 183 18.57 8.36 -26.59
C ARG A 183 19.23 8.77 -25.29
N HIS A 184 19.30 7.86 -24.31
CA HIS A 184 19.82 8.10 -22.98
C HIS A 184 21.10 7.29 -22.79
N ALA A 185 22.24 7.98 -22.82
CA ALA A 185 23.56 7.36 -22.67
C ALA A 185 23.79 6.77 -21.27
N ASP A 186 23.04 7.26 -20.28
CA ASP A 186 23.03 6.81 -18.90
C ASP A 186 22.04 5.66 -18.64
N PHE A 187 21.33 5.17 -19.67
CA PHE A 187 20.46 4.00 -19.52
C PHE A 187 21.30 2.77 -19.09
N PRO A 188 20.87 2.01 -18.07
CA PRO A 188 21.66 0.91 -17.53
C PRO A 188 22.13 -0.10 -18.58
N ALA A 189 23.42 -0.42 -18.55
CA ALA A 189 23.99 -1.45 -19.40
C ALA A 189 23.46 -2.85 -19.04
N PRO A 190 23.32 -3.76 -20.01
CA PRO A 190 22.94 -5.14 -19.71
C PRO A 190 24.01 -5.82 -18.86
N THR A 191 23.60 -6.51 -17.81
CA THR A 191 24.46 -7.28 -16.89
C THR A 191 24.49 -8.78 -17.25
N GLY A 192 23.72 -9.20 -18.25
CA GLY A 192 23.72 -10.56 -18.78
C GLY A 192 22.74 -10.74 -19.94
N GLY A 193 22.42 -11.99 -20.27
CA GLY A 193 21.53 -12.34 -21.38
C GLY A 193 22.25 -12.42 -22.72
N THR A 194 21.48 -12.40 -23.82
CA THR A 194 22.00 -12.42 -25.19
C THR A 194 21.76 -11.07 -25.87
N ASP A 195 22.40 -10.84 -27.02
CA ASP A 195 22.15 -9.62 -27.81
C ASP A 195 20.67 -9.42 -28.17
N VAL A 196 19.95 -10.53 -28.35
CA VAL A 196 18.50 -10.56 -28.66
C VAL A 196 17.66 -10.37 -27.39
N HIS A 197 18.10 -10.95 -26.26
CA HIS A 197 17.40 -10.90 -24.97
C HIS A 197 18.33 -10.40 -23.86
N PRO A 198 18.67 -9.10 -23.86
CA PRO A 198 19.52 -8.52 -22.83
C PRO A 198 18.80 -8.52 -21.49
N GLN A 199 19.56 -8.85 -20.43
CA GLN A 199 19.14 -8.80 -19.04
C GLN A 199 19.81 -7.60 -18.36
N PHE A 200 19.05 -6.89 -17.55
CA PHE A 200 19.50 -5.71 -16.83
C PHE A 200 19.34 -5.93 -15.33
N ASP A 201 20.18 -5.26 -14.54
CA ASP A 201 20.00 -5.21 -13.09
C ASP A 201 18.72 -4.42 -12.74
N ARG A 202 17.82 -5.04 -11.98
CA ARG A 202 16.51 -4.46 -11.63
C ARG A 202 16.67 -3.22 -10.77
N PRO A 203 17.45 -3.21 -9.66
CA PRO A 203 17.71 -1.98 -8.91
C PRO A 203 18.20 -0.82 -9.77
N ALA A 204 19.18 -1.05 -10.66
CA ALA A 204 19.68 -0.01 -11.56
C ALA A 204 18.60 0.53 -12.52
N ILE A 205 17.77 -0.36 -13.08
CA ILE A 205 16.65 0.05 -13.94
C ILE A 205 15.59 0.85 -13.17
N VAL A 206 15.21 0.40 -11.97
CA VAL A 206 14.20 1.10 -11.15
C VAL A 206 14.69 2.49 -10.78
N ALA A 207 15.95 2.63 -10.36
CA ALA A 207 16.56 3.92 -10.06
C ALA A 207 16.55 4.84 -11.29
N TRP A 208 16.93 4.33 -12.47
CA TRP A 208 16.90 5.10 -13.71
C TRP A 208 15.47 5.54 -14.09
N LEU A 209 14.49 4.64 -13.98
CA LEU A 209 13.09 4.93 -14.29
C LEU A 209 12.51 6.00 -13.35
N LEU A 210 12.85 5.98 -12.06
CA LEU A 210 12.47 7.02 -11.11
C LEU A 210 13.12 8.36 -11.44
N ALA A 211 14.44 8.37 -11.70
CA ALA A 211 15.18 9.59 -12.02
C ALA A 211 14.72 10.28 -13.32
N HIS A 212 14.09 9.53 -14.24
CA HIS A 212 13.57 10.02 -15.51
C HIS A 212 12.04 10.18 -15.53
N ASP A 213 11.37 10.11 -14.38
CA ASP A 213 9.92 10.21 -14.24
C ASP A 213 9.15 9.23 -15.15
N LYS A 214 9.69 8.01 -15.31
CA LYS A 214 9.08 6.93 -16.11
C LYS A 214 8.20 6.00 -15.29
N ILE A 215 8.43 5.97 -13.98
CA ILE A 215 7.56 5.35 -12.99
C ILE A 215 7.39 6.30 -11.82
N GLU A 216 6.23 6.25 -11.19
CA GLU A 216 5.94 7.04 -9.99
C GLU A 216 5.91 6.11 -8.78
N VAL A 217 6.38 6.62 -7.64
CA VAL A 217 6.20 5.96 -6.34
C VAL A 217 4.73 6.06 -5.97
N PRO A 218 4.00 4.94 -5.80
CA PRO A 218 2.61 5.00 -5.41
C PRO A 218 2.46 5.71 -4.07
N VAL A 219 1.89 6.92 -4.05
CA VAL A 219 1.74 7.75 -2.84
C VAL A 219 0.49 7.34 -2.05
N GLY A 220 0.70 6.94 -0.79
CA GLY A 220 -0.33 6.40 0.07
C GLY A 220 -0.81 5.01 -0.34
N MET A 221 -1.30 4.25 0.62
CA MET A 221 -2.11 3.08 0.32
C MET A 221 -3.35 3.57 -0.45
N PRO A 222 -3.66 3.04 -1.65
CA PRO A 222 -4.92 3.38 -2.32
C PRO A 222 -6.07 3.18 -1.35
N SER A 223 -7.14 3.97 -1.41
CA SER A 223 -8.26 3.81 -0.47
C SER A 223 -9.59 3.73 -1.19
N ALA A 224 -10.43 2.78 -0.82
CA ALA A 224 -11.83 2.76 -1.21
C ALA A 224 -12.67 3.46 -0.16
N SER A 225 -13.64 4.26 -0.62
CA SER A 225 -14.69 4.80 0.25
C SER A 225 -15.97 4.03 -0.02
N LEU A 226 -16.60 3.53 1.04
CA LEU A 226 -17.88 2.85 0.97
C LEU A 226 -18.90 3.50 1.90
N VAL A 227 -20.08 3.73 1.36
CA VAL A 227 -21.25 4.23 2.10
C VAL A 227 -22.17 3.04 2.32
N VAL A 228 -22.25 2.58 3.56
CA VAL A 228 -23.05 1.43 3.96
C VAL A 228 -24.34 1.91 4.60
N VAL A 229 -25.45 1.36 4.14
CA VAL A 229 -26.79 1.65 4.62
C VAL A 229 -27.28 0.43 5.38
N GLY A 230 -27.38 0.57 6.70
CA GLY A 230 -27.88 -0.47 7.62
C GLY A 230 -29.39 -0.38 7.87
N ALA A 231 -29.86 -1.12 8.87
CA ALA A 231 -31.24 -1.06 9.35
C ALA A 231 -31.64 0.40 9.71
N GLU A 232 -32.92 0.73 9.53
CA GLU A 232 -33.48 2.08 9.73
C GLU A 232 -32.91 3.18 8.80
N ARG A 233 -32.29 2.83 7.66
CA ARG A 233 -31.62 3.75 6.73
C ARG A 233 -30.45 4.54 7.34
N ARG A 234 -29.90 4.08 8.48
CA ARG A 234 -28.66 4.66 9.01
C ARG A 234 -27.54 4.48 8.00
N THR A 235 -26.90 5.59 7.66
CA THR A 235 -25.84 5.63 6.65
C THR A 235 -24.50 5.88 7.34
N VAL A 236 -23.56 4.94 7.20
CA VAL A 236 -22.21 5.04 7.76
C VAL A 236 -21.19 5.00 6.63
N ARG A 237 -20.14 5.83 6.75
CA ARG A 237 -19.07 5.92 5.76
C ARG A 237 -17.84 5.20 6.30
N PHE A 238 -17.37 4.22 5.54
CA PHE A 238 -16.14 3.49 5.84
C PHE A 238 -15.08 3.77 4.78
N ARG A 239 -13.83 3.66 5.20
CA ARG A 239 -12.66 3.75 4.33
C ARG A 239 -11.88 2.46 4.47
N LEU A 240 -11.60 1.82 3.34
CA LEU A 240 -10.70 0.67 3.28
C LEU A 240 -9.41 1.10 2.61
N ASP A 241 -8.30 0.99 3.32
CA ASP A 241 -6.97 1.23 2.77
C ASP A 241 -6.45 -0.07 2.11
N GLY A 242 -5.80 0.06 0.96
CA GLY A 242 -5.40 -1.02 0.05
C GLY A 242 -6.58 -1.85 -0.45
N PRO A 243 -7.62 -1.23 -1.02
CA PRO A 243 -8.80 -1.95 -1.44
C PRO A 243 -8.45 -2.88 -2.60
N HIS A 244 -8.87 -4.13 -2.48
CA HIS A 244 -8.82 -5.10 -3.55
C HIS A 244 -10.24 -5.54 -3.89
N LEU A 245 -10.72 -5.06 -5.03
CA LEU A 245 -12.03 -5.39 -5.58
C LEU A 245 -11.86 -6.49 -6.64
N VAL A 246 -12.44 -7.65 -6.36
CA VAL A 246 -12.58 -8.76 -7.29
C VAL A 246 -14.04 -8.76 -7.75
N LEU A 247 -14.23 -8.70 -9.05
CA LEU A 247 -15.53 -8.73 -9.69
C LEU A 247 -15.68 -10.09 -10.34
N ALA A 248 -16.75 -10.82 -10.04
CA ALA A 248 -17.03 -12.07 -10.75
C ALA A 248 -17.43 -11.75 -12.21
N ASP A 249 -17.07 -12.68 -13.10
CA ASP A 249 -17.36 -12.59 -14.54
C ASP A 249 -18.77 -13.08 -14.88
N ASP A 250 -19.40 -13.87 -14.00
CA ASP A 250 -20.77 -14.33 -14.09
C ASP A 250 -21.68 -13.67 -13.03
N VAL A 251 -22.99 -13.71 -13.28
CA VAL A 251 -24.00 -13.09 -12.40
C VAL A 251 -24.33 -13.91 -11.16
N GLU A 252 -23.98 -15.20 -11.18
CA GLU A 252 -24.20 -16.16 -10.08
C GLU A 252 -23.04 -16.14 -9.07
N GLY A 253 -21.88 -15.63 -9.46
CA GLY A 253 -20.68 -15.51 -8.65
C GLY A 253 -20.74 -14.39 -7.61
N GLU A 254 -19.69 -14.33 -6.81
CA GLU A 254 -19.56 -13.32 -5.75
C GLU A 254 -18.47 -12.30 -6.08
N ASP A 255 -18.85 -11.03 -5.99
CA ASP A 255 -17.92 -9.93 -5.91
C ASP A 255 -17.37 -9.85 -4.49
N GLN A 256 -16.08 -9.52 -4.39
CA GLN A 256 -15.41 -9.36 -3.11
C GLN A 256 -14.63 -8.06 -3.05
N LEU A 257 -14.77 -7.34 -1.95
CA LEU A 257 -13.94 -6.18 -1.62
C LEU A 257 -13.21 -6.44 -0.31
N SER A 258 -11.89 -6.56 -0.38
CA SER A 258 -11.04 -6.63 0.80
C SER A 258 -10.26 -5.35 0.99
N GLY A 259 -9.94 -5.02 2.23
CA GLY A 259 -9.05 -3.91 2.56
C GLY A 259 -8.86 -3.74 4.05
N TRP A 260 -7.96 -2.84 4.43
CA TRP A 260 -7.62 -2.57 5.82
C TRP A 260 -8.49 -1.46 6.39
N SER A 261 -9.01 -1.69 7.59
CA SER A 261 -9.85 -0.77 8.33
C SER A 261 -9.35 -0.63 9.77
N THR A 262 -9.92 0.33 10.50
CA THR A 262 -9.71 0.40 11.96
C THR A 262 -10.53 -0.70 12.66
N ASP A 263 -10.15 -1.06 13.88
CA ASP A 263 -10.90 -2.04 14.66
C ASP A 263 -12.37 -1.60 14.85
N GLY A 264 -12.57 -0.34 15.25
CA GLY A 264 -13.90 0.24 15.43
C GLY A 264 -14.72 0.30 14.15
N ASP A 265 -14.13 0.77 13.04
CA ASP A 265 -14.82 0.81 11.75
C ASP A 265 -15.17 -0.60 11.27
N ALA A 266 -14.27 -1.58 11.46
CA ALA A 266 -14.51 -2.96 11.09
C ALA A 266 -15.56 -3.65 11.98
N ASP A 267 -15.59 -3.34 13.28
CA ASP A 267 -16.63 -3.80 14.21
C ASP A 267 -17.99 -3.21 13.83
N GLU A 268 -18.07 -1.91 13.57
CA GLU A 268 -19.31 -1.26 13.15
C GLU A 268 -19.77 -1.78 11.78
N LEU A 269 -18.86 -1.98 10.83
CA LEU A 269 -19.16 -2.58 9.53
C LEU A 269 -19.68 -4.02 9.67
N ALA A 270 -19.10 -4.82 10.56
CA ALA A 270 -19.55 -6.17 10.87
C ALA A 270 -20.94 -6.17 11.51
N ALA A 271 -21.19 -5.29 12.47
CA ALA A 271 -22.49 -5.14 13.12
C ALA A 271 -23.58 -4.70 12.14
N LEU A 272 -23.27 -3.77 11.24
CA LEU A 272 -24.21 -3.34 10.20
C LEU A 272 -24.53 -4.49 9.23
N ALA A 273 -23.52 -5.24 8.78
CA ALA A 273 -23.69 -6.36 7.86
C ALA A 273 -24.47 -7.54 8.49
N ALA A 274 -24.39 -7.71 9.82
CA ALA A 274 -25.06 -8.79 10.55
C ALA A 274 -26.52 -8.49 10.95
N GLY A 275 -27.03 -7.28 10.66
CA GLY A 275 -28.42 -6.91 10.98
C GLY A 275 -29.45 -7.78 10.25
N GLU A 276 -30.68 -7.85 10.79
CA GLU A 276 -31.78 -8.72 10.33
C GLU A 276 -32.14 -8.52 8.83
N PHE A 277 -31.93 -7.31 8.30
CA PHE A 277 -32.14 -6.97 6.89
C PHE A 277 -30.83 -6.95 6.06
N GLY A 278 -29.68 -7.19 6.68
CA GLY A 278 -28.33 -6.99 6.12
C GLY A 278 -28.03 -5.53 5.81
N ALA A 279 -26.82 -5.24 5.30
CA ALA A 279 -26.43 -3.89 4.92
C ALA A 279 -26.24 -3.78 3.40
N SER A 280 -26.59 -2.63 2.81
CA SER A 280 -26.33 -2.35 1.39
C SER A 280 -25.23 -1.33 1.19
N VAL A 281 -24.50 -1.37 0.08
CA VAL A 281 -23.48 -0.37 -0.24
C VAL A 281 -24.06 0.62 -1.24
N GLY A 282 -24.52 1.77 -0.73
CA GLY A 282 -25.15 2.81 -1.54
C GLY A 282 -24.16 3.55 -2.46
N ARG A 283 -22.86 3.52 -2.13
CA ARG A 283 -21.79 4.03 -2.98
C ARG A 283 -20.47 3.37 -2.61
N LEU A 284 -19.81 2.75 -3.57
CA LEU A 284 -18.44 2.29 -3.51
C LEU A 284 -17.62 3.10 -4.52
N THR A 285 -16.50 3.66 -4.07
CA THR A 285 -15.51 4.30 -4.94
C THR A 285 -14.17 3.69 -4.61
N ALA A 286 -13.56 2.99 -5.57
CA ALA A 286 -12.23 2.39 -5.44
C ALA A 286 -11.33 2.88 -6.59
N PRO A 287 -10.00 2.91 -6.40
CA PRO A 287 -9.09 3.34 -7.45
C PRO A 287 -9.23 2.45 -8.69
N GLY A 288 -9.29 3.09 -9.87
CA GLY A 288 -9.40 2.39 -11.15
C GLY A 288 -10.78 1.80 -11.46
N THR A 289 -11.81 2.04 -10.63
CA THR A 289 -13.18 1.59 -10.90
C THR A 289 -14.16 2.77 -10.99
N VAL A 290 -15.17 2.63 -11.84
CA VAL A 290 -16.32 3.55 -11.86
C VAL A 290 -17.09 3.38 -10.55
N PRO A 291 -17.58 4.46 -9.91
CA PRO A 291 -18.39 4.34 -8.71
C PRO A 291 -19.59 3.41 -8.93
N LEU A 292 -19.75 2.42 -8.06
CA LEU A 292 -20.81 1.42 -8.15
C LEU A 292 -21.62 1.37 -6.86
N ALA A 293 -22.85 0.87 -6.96
CA ALA A 293 -23.70 0.56 -5.81
C ALA A 293 -23.95 -0.94 -5.76
N VAL A 294 -24.14 -1.47 -4.56
CA VAL A 294 -24.51 -2.87 -4.33
C VAL A 294 -25.90 -2.87 -3.71
N LEU A 295 -26.87 -3.40 -4.45
CA LEU A 295 -28.26 -3.47 -4.01
C LEU A 295 -28.52 -4.77 -3.25
N GLY A 296 -28.92 -4.70 -1.99
CA GLY A 296 -29.15 -5.90 -1.16
C GLY A 296 -28.02 -6.16 -0.18
N GLN A 297 -27.97 -7.38 0.37
CA GLN A 297 -27.13 -7.70 1.53
C GLN A 297 -25.65 -7.90 1.16
N VAL A 298 -24.80 -7.04 1.69
CA VAL A 298 -23.36 -7.20 1.78
C VAL A 298 -23.03 -7.92 3.07
N ARG A 299 -22.17 -8.92 2.97
CA ARG A 299 -21.73 -9.75 4.11
C ARG A 299 -20.27 -9.47 4.40
N VAL A 300 -19.92 -9.42 5.68
CA VAL A 300 -18.52 -9.48 6.10
C VAL A 300 -18.15 -10.95 6.24
N ILE A 301 -17.41 -11.47 5.26
CA ILE A 301 -17.04 -12.90 5.21
C ILE A 301 -15.72 -13.19 5.93
N GLU A 302 -14.91 -12.16 6.17
CA GLU A 302 -13.62 -12.32 6.82
C GLU A 302 -13.24 -11.06 7.62
N ARG A 303 -12.67 -11.29 8.81
CA ARG A 303 -12.03 -10.27 9.63
C ARG A 303 -10.71 -10.82 10.15
N PHE A 304 -9.61 -10.23 9.70
CA PHE A 304 -8.27 -10.75 9.97
C PHE A 304 -7.36 -9.71 10.59
N ARG A 305 -6.81 -10.03 11.77
CA ARG A 305 -5.79 -9.22 12.43
C ARG A 305 -4.41 -9.79 12.15
N SER A 306 -3.52 -8.93 11.67
CA SER A 306 -2.11 -9.27 11.46
C SER A 306 -1.26 -8.68 12.58
N GLY A 307 -1.10 -9.40 13.70
CA GLY A 307 -0.28 -8.96 14.84
C GLY A 307 -0.80 -7.68 15.52
N SER A 308 0.08 -6.74 15.89
CA SER A 308 -0.27 -5.44 16.47
C SER A 308 -0.79 -4.41 15.44
N GLY A 309 -1.02 -4.82 14.19
CA GLY A 309 -1.53 -3.99 13.09
C GLY A 309 -3.06 -3.93 12.97
N GLY A 310 -3.53 -3.08 12.06
CA GLY A 310 -4.96 -2.85 11.78
C GLY A 310 -5.72 -4.09 11.28
N LEU A 311 -7.05 -3.98 11.19
CA LEU A 311 -7.93 -5.12 10.89
C LEU A 311 -8.27 -5.17 9.41
N ARG A 312 -7.94 -6.27 8.73
CA ARG A 312 -8.38 -6.52 7.35
C ARG A 312 -9.82 -7.01 7.39
N VAL A 313 -10.66 -6.43 6.53
CA VAL A 313 -12.06 -6.82 6.36
C VAL A 313 -12.27 -7.25 4.91
N THR A 314 -12.95 -8.37 4.71
CA THR A 314 -13.40 -8.81 3.39
C THR A 314 -14.93 -8.79 3.36
N LEU A 315 -15.47 -7.99 2.44
CA LEU A 315 -16.89 -7.90 2.12
C LEU A 315 -17.17 -8.75 0.89
N ALA A 316 -18.32 -9.44 0.87
CA ALA A 316 -18.80 -10.17 -0.30
C ALA A 316 -20.26 -9.87 -0.59
N TRP A 317 -20.61 -9.89 -1.87
CA TRP A 317 -21.99 -9.76 -2.36
C TRP A 317 -22.18 -10.50 -3.69
N PRO A 318 -23.40 -10.93 -4.03
CA PRO A 318 -23.66 -11.56 -5.32
C PRO A 318 -23.44 -10.57 -6.47
N ALA A 319 -22.77 -10.99 -7.54
CA ALA A 319 -22.41 -10.14 -8.67
C ALA A 319 -23.63 -9.53 -9.37
N GLY A 320 -24.74 -10.27 -9.45
CA GLY A 320 -26.02 -9.78 -9.97
C GLY A 320 -26.65 -8.61 -9.19
N ARG A 321 -26.09 -8.23 -8.04
CA ARG A 321 -26.52 -7.07 -7.23
C ARG A 321 -25.75 -5.78 -7.52
N ARG A 322 -24.76 -5.84 -8.41
CA ARG A 322 -23.95 -4.69 -8.83
C ARG A 322 -24.78 -3.74 -9.69
N ALA A 323 -24.99 -2.52 -9.22
CA ALA A 323 -25.60 -1.44 -10.00
C ALA A 323 -24.53 -0.42 -10.42
N GLY A 324 -24.54 -0.03 -11.69
CA GLY A 324 -23.74 1.09 -12.19
C GLY A 324 -24.17 2.43 -11.60
N PRO A 325 -23.43 3.52 -11.84
CA PRO A 325 -23.76 4.84 -11.33
C PRO A 325 -25.08 5.33 -11.93
N ARG A 326 -26.19 5.10 -11.20
CA ARG A 326 -27.56 5.58 -11.46
C ARG A 326 -27.98 5.57 -12.94
N ASP A 327 -28.55 4.45 -13.38
CA ASP A 327 -29.67 4.48 -14.34
C ASP A 327 -30.88 5.12 -13.66
N GLY A 328 -30.83 6.44 -13.54
CA GLY A 328 -31.89 7.27 -13.00
C GLY A 328 -32.66 7.96 -14.11
N CYS A 329 -33.23 7.22 -15.07
CA CYS A 329 -34.44 7.66 -15.80
C CYS A 329 -34.99 6.55 -16.71
N ARG A 330 -36.33 6.48 -16.80
CA ARG A 330 -37.21 5.59 -17.59
C ARG A 330 -37.52 4.27 -16.87
N SER A 331 -38.77 3.94 -16.53
CA SER A 331 -40.08 4.41 -16.99
C SER A 331 -41.13 4.23 -15.89
N ARG A 332 -42.01 5.23 -15.74
CA ARG A 332 -43.28 5.09 -14.99
C ARG A 332 -44.11 3.95 -15.59
N PRO A 333 -44.82 3.14 -14.79
CA PRO A 333 -45.88 2.29 -15.32
C PRO A 333 -47.06 3.21 -15.68
N GLY A 334 -47.35 3.30 -16.98
CA GLY A 334 -48.62 3.81 -17.47
C GLY A 334 -49.70 2.75 -17.27
N ARG A 335 -50.89 3.24 -16.91
CA ARG A 335 -52.14 2.50 -16.67
C ARG A 335 -52.48 1.45 -17.72
#